data_AF-A0A8C1L165-F1
#
_entry.id   AF-A0A8C1L165-F1
#
_cell.length_a   1.000
_cell.length_b   1.000
_cell.length_c   1.000
_cell.angle_alpha   90.00
_cell.angle_beta   90.00
_cell.angle_gamma   90.00
#
_symmetry.space_group_name_H-M   'P 1'
#
loop_
_entity.id
_entity.type
_entity.pdbx_description
1 polymer ?
#
loop_
_entity_poly.entity_id
_entity_poly.type
_entity_poly.pdbx_seq_one_letter_code
_entity_poly.pdbx_strand_id
1 'polypeptide(L)'
;MVSGAVSEISSAVTGSKHIAVRENVLAVTRDYISQPRLTYKTVAGVNGPLVILDQVKFPRFAEIVHLTLPDGTKRSGQVLEVTGSKAVVQVFEGTSGIDAKKTTCEFTGDILRIPVSEDMLGRVFNGSGKPIDRGPVVLAEEYLDINGQPINPQCRIYPEEMIQTGISAIDGMNSIARASLVAC
;
A
#
# COMPACT_ATOMS: atom_id res chain seq x y z
N MET A 1 -41.02 27.07 -41.32
CA MET A 1 -39.55 26.84 -41.33
C MET A 1 -38.98 26.73 -39.90
N VAL A 2 -39.60 25.96 -38.99
CA VAL A 2 -39.08 25.82 -37.59
C VAL A 2 -38.98 24.34 -37.14
N SER A 3 -39.32 23.37 -38.01
CA SER A 3 -39.35 21.95 -37.64
C SER A 3 -38.01 21.21 -37.80
N GLY A 4 -36.99 21.82 -38.41
CA GLY A 4 -35.70 21.17 -38.70
C GLY A 4 -34.62 21.33 -37.62
N ALA A 5 -34.74 22.34 -36.75
CA ALA A 5 -33.73 22.61 -35.72
C ALA A 5 -33.84 21.69 -34.50
N VAL A 6 -35.02 21.13 -34.22
CA VAL A 6 -35.26 20.33 -32.99
C VAL A 6 -34.65 18.92 -33.08
N SER A 7 -34.51 18.37 -34.30
CA SER A 7 -33.96 17.02 -34.51
C SER A 7 -32.44 16.94 -34.36
N GLU A 8 -31.69 17.99 -34.70
CA GLU A 8 -30.23 18.01 -34.58
C GLU A 8 -29.74 18.26 -33.14
N ILE A 9 -30.55 18.93 -32.31
CA ILE A 9 -30.23 19.16 -30.89
C ILE A 9 -30.46 17.87 -30.08
N SER A 10 -31.44 17.03 -30.48
CA SER A 10 -31.75 15.77 -29.81
C SER A 10 -30.67 14.69 -29.98
N SER A 11 -29.96 14.69 -31.12
CA SER A 11 -28.84 13.76 -31.35
C SER A 11 -27.56 14.18 -30.62
N ALA A 12 -27.31 15.49 -30.47
CA ALA A 12 -26.19 16.02 -29.70
C ALA A 12 -26.31 15.74 -28.19
N VAL A 13 -27.52 15.87 -27.61
CA VAL A 13 -27.80 15.58 -26.19
C VAL A 13 -27.64 14.09 -25.85
N THR A 14 -27.91 13.20 -26.81
CA THR A 14 -27.75 11.75 -26.64
C THR A 14 -26.27 11.34 -26.54
N GLY A 15 -25.39 12.02 -27.30
CA GLY A 15 -23.94 11.82 -27.23
C GLY A 15 -23.33 12.27 -25.90
N SER A 16 -23.76 13.40 -25.35
CA SER A 16 -23.29 13.92 -24.05
C SER A 16 -23.67 13.00 -22.87
N LYS A 17 -24.85 12.36 -22.91
CA LYS A 17 -25.24 11.35 -21.90
C LYS A 17 -24.34 10.12 -21.93
N HIS A 18 -23.93 9.64 -23.11
CA HIS A 18 -23.02 8.50 -23.22
C HIS A 18 -21.60 8.83 -22.74
N ILE A 19 -21.12 10.06 -22.96
CA ILE A 19 -19.84 10.53 -22.44
C ILE A 19 -19.89 10.66 -20.92
N ALA A 20 -20.94 11.28 -20.37
CA ALA A 20 -21.12 11.43 -18.93
C ALA A 20 -21.27 10.08 -18.20
N VAL A 21 -21.98 9.10 -18.79
CA VAL A 21 -22.08 7.75 -18.23
C VAL A 21 -20.74 7.03 -18.28
N ARG A 22 -19.97 7.17 -19.37
CA ARG A 22 -18.61 6.61 -19.46
C ARG A 22 -17.68 7.26 -18.44
N GLU A 23 -17.75 8.57 -18.28
CA GLU A 23 -16.94 9.31 -17.34
C GLU A 23 -17.31 9.00 -15.89
N ASN A 24 -18.59 8.76 -15.60
CA ASN A 24 -19.06 8.30 -14.30
C ASN A 24 -18.63 6.84 -14.01
N VAL A 25 -18.75 5.93 -14.98
CA VAL A 25 -18.24 4.55 -14.84
C VAL A 25 -16.73 4.58 -14.66
N LEU A 26 -16.01 5.39 -15.45
CA LEU A 26 -14.58 5.57 -15.33
C LEU A 26 -14.22 6.17 -13.96
N ALA A 27 -14.94 7.18 -13.47
CA ALA A 27 -14.74 7.77 -12.14
C ALA A 27 -14.95 6.76 -11.01
N VAL A 28 -15.94 5.88 -11.12
CA VAL A 28 -16.14 4.78 -10.16
C VAL A 28 -14.99 3.76 -10.26
N THR A 29 -14.48 3.46 -11.46
CA THR A 29 -13.41 2.47 -11.71
C THR A 29 -11.97 2.96 -11.65
N ARG A 30 -11.75 4.28 -11.49
CA ARG A 30 -10.45 4.89 -11.81
C ARG A 30 -9.31 4.33 -10.95
N ASP A 31 -9.59 3.98 -9.69
CA ASP A 31 -8.53 3.67 -8.71
C ASP A 31 -8.77 2.37 -7.91
N TYR A 32 -9.60 1.43 -8.40
CA TYR A 32 -9.77 0.13 -7.75
C TYR A 32 -9.34 -1.05 -8.63
N ILE A 33 -8.60 -1.98 -8.03
CA ILE A 33 -8.19 -3.23 -8.69
C ILE A 33 -9.39 -4.18 -8.69
N SER A 34 -10.03 -4.34 -9.85
CA SER A 34 -11.18 -5.23 -10.05
C SER A 34 -10.80 -6.67 -10.40
N GLN A 35 -9.51 -6.91 -10.65
CA GLN A 35 -9.00 -8.20 -11.11
C GLN A 35 -8.96 -9.22 -9.95
N PRO A 36 -9.33 -10.49 -10.20
CA PRO A 36 -9.27 -11.52 -9.18
C PRO A 36 -7.81 -11.79 -8.79
N ARG A 37 -7.59 -11.96 -7.49
CA ARG A 37 -6.27 -12.30 -6.94
C ARG A 37 -5.89 -13.72 -7.31
N LEU A 38 -4.64 -13.91 -7.72
CA LEU A 38 -4.10 -15.21 -8.10
C LEU A 38 -3.55 -15.91 -6.86
N THR A 39 -3.96 -17.16 -6.67
CA THR A 39 -3.47 -18.03 -5.59
C THR A 39 -2.59 -19.12 -6.17
N TYR A 40 -1.38 -19.28 -5.62
CA TYR A 40 -0.40 -20.27 -6.04
C TYR A 40 -0.10 -21.24 -4.89
N LYS A 41 0.12 -22.51 -5.24
CA LYS A 41 0.60 -23.56 -4.33
C LYS A 41 2.00 -24.05 -4.72
N THR A 42 2.67 -23.32 -5.59
CA THR A 42 3.94 -23.69 -6.23
C THR A 42 5.13 -23.16 -5.44
N VAL A 43 5.21 -23.52 -4.15
CA VAL A 43 6.37 -23.19 -3.31
C VAL A 43 7.51 -24.14 -3.68
N ALA A 44 8.60 -23.58 -4.21
CA ALA A 44 9.77 -24.34 -4.63
C ALA A 44 10.68 -24.68 -3.44
N GLY A 45 10.78 -23.77 -2.47
CA GLY A 45 11.62 -23.95 -1.29
C GLY A 45 11.50 -22.82 -0.29
N VAL A 46 12.01 -23.06 0.91
CA VAL A 46 12.04 -22.11 2.03
C VAL A 46 13.45 -22.07 2.57
N ASN A 47 14.04 -20.89 2.69
CA ASN A 47 15.38 -20.70 3.23
C ASN A 47 15.42 -19.53 4.20
N GLY A 48 15.60 -19.82 5.49
CA GLY A 48 15.56 -18.80 6.54
C GLY A 48 14.23 -18.02 6.47
N PRO A 49 14.24 -16.67 6.34
CA PRO A 49 13.02 -15.86 6.23
C PRO A 49 12.42 -15.80 4.80
N LEU A 50 13.06 -16.45 3.82
CA LEU A 50 12.71 -16.36 2.40
C LEU A 50 11.90 -17.57 1.94
N VAL A 51 10.87 -17.30 1.14
CA VAL A 51 10.04 -18.30 0.46
C VAL A 51 10.17 -18.09 -1.04
N ILE A 52 10.56 -19.15 -1.75
CA ILE A 52 10.77 -19.12 -3.20
C ILE A 52 9.54 -19.74 -3.86
N LEU A 53 8.90 -18.98 -4.74
CA LEU A 53 7.76 -19.40 -5.54
C LEU A 53 8.18 -19.59 -6.99
N ASP A 54 7.66 -20.64 -7.63
CA ASP A 54 7.84 -20.89 -9.06
C ASP A 54 6.50 -20.80 -9.79
N GLN A 55 6.55 -20.63 -11.11
CA GLN A 55 5.38 -20.53 -12.00
C GLN A 55 4.40 -19.40 -11.64
N VAL A 56 4.91 -18.29 -11.09
CA VAL A 56 4.09 -17.10 -10.81
C VAL A 56 3.93 -16.29 -12.09
N LYS A 57 2.69 -15.87 -12.39
CA LYS A 57 2.40 -15.05 -13.57
C LYS A 57 2.55 -13.58 -13.23
N PHE A 58 3.44 -12.90 -13.94
CA PHE A 58 3.69 -11.45 -13.83
C PHE A 58 3.85 -10.94 -12.39
N PRO A 59 4.79 -11.48 -11.59
CA PRO A 59 5.01 -10.97 -10.23
C PRO A 59 5.55 -9.53 -10.27
N ARG A 60 5.11 -8.68 -9.36
CA ARG A 60 5.62 -7.31 -9.22
C ARG A 60 6.62 -7.21 -8.07
N PHE A 61 7.60 -6.33 -8.23
CA PHE A 61 8.53 -5.99 -7.16
C PHE A 61 7.81 -5.25 -6.03
N ALA A 62 8.21 -5.49 -4.78
CA ALA A 62 7.63 -4.90 -3.57
C ALA A 62 6.13 -5.17 -3.36
N GLU A 63 5.57 -6.16 -4.06
CA GLU A 63 4.18 -6.57 -3.93
C GLU A 63 3.91 -7.29 -2.60
N ILE A 64 2.72 -7.10 -2.02
CA ILE A 64 2.28 -7.83 -0.83
C ILE A 64 1.67 -9.18 -1.20
N VAL A 65 2.15 -10.21 -0.51
CA VAL A 65 1.67 -11.58 -0.60
C VAL A 65 1.10 -12.02 0.73
N HIS A 66 -0.08 -12.64 0.69
CA HIS A 66 -0.68 -13.30 1.85
C HIS A 66 -0.45 -14.80 1.76
N LEU A 67 0.27 -15.35 2.73
CA LEU A 67 0.52 -16.78 2.85
C LEU A 67 -0.49 -17.37 3.83
N THR A 68 -1.16 -18.45 3.46
CA THR A 68 -2.00 -19.25 4.37
C THR A 68 -1.32 -20.59 4.58
N LEU A 69 -0.94 -20.85 5.83
CA LEU A 69 -0.34 -22.12 6.25
C LEU A 69 -1.37 -23.26 6.21
N PRO A 70 -0.92 -24.53 6.22
CA PRO A 70 -1.81 -25.68 6.40
C PRO A 70 -2.63 -25.60 7.69
N ASP A 71 -2.09 -24.95 8.73
CA ASP A 71 -2.76 -24.76 10.03
C ASP A 71 -3.84 -23.67 9.99
N GLY A 72 -4.01 -22.98 8.86
CA GLY A 72 -4.96 -21.89 8.67
C GLY A 72 -4.46 -20.52 9.13
N THR A 73 -3.29 -20.44 9.77
CA THR A 73 -2.67 -19.17 10.14
C THR A 73 -2.28 -18.39 8.89
N LYS A 74 -2.65 -17.11 8.83
CA LYS A 74 -2.29 -16.20 7.74
C LYS A 74 -1.04 -15.42 8.12
N ARG A 75 -0.06 -15.38 7.23
CA ARG A 75 1.14 -14.55 7.33
C ARG A 75 1.20 -13.58 6.17
N SER A 76 1.81 -12.43 6.40
CA SER A 76 2.10 -11.47 5.35
C SER A 76 3.57 -11.54 4.94
N GLY A 77 3.83 -11.32 3.66
CA GLY A 77 5.16 -11.21 3.12
C GLY A 77 5.23 -10.22 1.97
N GLN A 78 6.45 -9.85 1.60
CA GLN A 78 6.74 -8.91 0.54
C GLN A 78 7.66 -9.56 -0.50
N VAL A 79 7.38 -9.32 -1.78
CA VAL A 79 8.25 -9.75 -2.88
C VAL A 79 9.53 -8.92 -2.87
N LEU A 80 10.67 -9.57 -2.66
CA LEU A 80 12.01 -8.97 -2.71
C LEU A 80 12.60 -8.99 -4.12
N GLU A 81 12.42 -10.08 -4.85
CA GLU A 81 13.03 -10.27 -6.16
C GLU A 81 12.14 -11.06 -7.09
N VAL A 82 12.19 -10.73 -8.37
CA VAL A 82 11.47 -11.41 -9.44
C VAL A 82 12.44 -11.75 -10.56
N THR A 83 12.51 -13.03 -10.92
CA THR A 83 13.32 -13.53 -12.03
C THR A 83 12.46 -14.39 -12.94
N GLY A 84 12.01 -13.83 -14.07
CA GLY A 84 11.14 -14.54 -15.01
C GLY A 84 9.82 -14.98 -14.35
N SER A 85 9.65 -16.29 -14.16
CA SER A 85 8.49 -16.90 -13.47
C SER A 85 8.71 -17.18 -11.98
N LYS A 86 9.90 -16.88 -11.46
CA LYS A 86 10.24 -17.09 -10.05
C LYS A 86 10.11 -15.79 -9.26
N ALA A 87 9.57 -15.90 -8.06
CA ALA A 87 9.45 -14.79 -7.12
C ALA A 87 10.02 -15.20 -5.76
N VAL A 88 10.83 -14.32 -5.17
CA VAL A 88 11.38 -14.47 -3.83
C VAL A 88 10.59 -13.58 -2.89
N VAL A 89 9.95 -14.17 -1.89
CA VAL A 89 9.08 -13.49 -0.92
C VAL A 89 9.70 -13.57 0.46
N GLN A 90 9.83 -12.44 1.14
CA GLN A 90 10.21 -12.39 2.56
C GLN A 90 8.98 -12.40 3.43
N VAL A 91 8.92 -13.30 4.42
CA VAL A 91 7.80 -13.39 5.35
C VAL A 91 8.10 -12.61 6.63
N PHE A 92 7.20 -11.71 7.05
CA PHE A 92 7.42 -10.84 8.22
C PHE A 92 7.38 -11.60 9.55
N GLU A 93 6.49 -12.59 9.65
CA GLU A 93 6.25 -13.37 10.88
C GLU A 93 7.16 -14.61 10.97
N GLY A 94 8.09 -14.77 10.03
CA GLY A 94 8.97 -15.93 9.91
C GLY A 94 8.35 -17.11 9.15
N THR A 95 9.16 -18.14 8.91
CA THR A 95 8.84 -19.26 8.01
C THR A 95 8.56 -20.59 8.72
N SER A 96 8.55 -20.60 10.05
CA SER A 96 8.27 -21.80 10.84
C SER A 96 6.91 -22.41 10.50
N GLY A 97 6.86 -23.67 10.10
CA GLY A 97 5.61 -24.35 9.74
C GLY A 97 5.11 -24.11 8.31
N ILE A 98 5.89 -23.44 7.46
CA ILE A 98 5.59 -23.37 6.02
C ILE A 98 5.92 -24.70 5.37
N ASP A 99 4.92 -25.35 4.79
CA ASP A 99 5.06 -26.56 3.99
C ASP A 99 5.03 -26.23 2.49
N ALA A 100 5.90 -26.85 1.70
CA ALA A 100 5.99 -26.57 0.27
C ALA A 100 4.74 -27.02 -0.52
N LYS A 101 4.04 -28.06 -0.04
CA LYS A 101 2.90 -28.65 -0.78
C LYS A 101 1.55 -28.08 -0.39
N LYS A 102 1.36 -27.73 0.89
CA LYS A 102 0.05 -27.34 1.43
C LYS A 102 -0.14 -25.83 1.58
N THR A 103 0.94 -25.06 1.61
CA THR A 103 0.86 -23.60 1.78
C THR A 103 0.33 -22.96 0.51
N THR A 104 -0.63 -22.04 0.66
CA THR A 104 -1.16 -21.22 -0.43
C THR A 104 -0.65 -19.80 -0.30
N CYS A 105 -0.17 -19.23 -1.40
CA CYS A 105 0.25 -17.84 -1.48
C CYS A 105 -0.69 -17.07 -2.41
N GLU A 106 -1.36 -16.06 -1.87
CA GLU A 106 -2.24 -15.15 -2.60
C GLU A 106 -1.51 -13.84 -2.87
N PHE A 107 -1.45 -13.44 -4.15
CA PHE A 107 -0.81 -12.20 -4.58
C PHE A 107 -1.85 -11.09 -4.67
N THR A 108 -1.57 -9.96 -4.02
CA THR A 108 -2.52 -8.84 -3.92
C THR A 108 -2.54 -7.98 -5.18
N GLY A 109 -1.47 -7.99 -5.97
CA GLY A 109 -1.29 -7.17 -7.18
C GLY A 109 -0.86 -5.73 -6.90
N ASP A 110 -0.76 -5.34 -5.62
CA ASP A 110 -0.46 -3.98 -5.18
C ASP A 110 0.68 -3.98 -4.15
N ILE A 111 1.31 -2.81 -4.03
CA ILE A 111 2.33 -2.55 -3.03
C ILE A 111 1.72 -2.44 -1.63
N LEU A 112 2.55 -2.49 -0.59
CA LEU A 112 2.09 -2.32 0.78
C LEU A 112 1.57 -0.88 0.99
N ARG A 113 0.26 -0.75 1.17
CA ARG A 113 -0.38 0.50 1.57
C ARG A 113 -0.87 0.42 3.00
N ILE A 114 -0.64 1.48 3.76
CA ILE A 114 -1.15 1.60 5.12
C ILE A 114 -2.43 2.44 5.10
N PRO A 115 -3.49 1.98 5.78
CA PRO A 115 -4.66 2.82 6.02
C PRO A 115 -4.29 3.93 7.00
N VAL A 116 -4.41 5.19 6.59
CA VAL A 116 -4.17 6.35 7.44
C VAL A 116 -5.47 7.10 7.74
N SER A 117 -5.57 7.65 8.93
CA SER A 117 -6.66 8.52 9.39
C SER A 117 -6.21 9.33 10.60
N GLU A 118 -6.83 10.48 10.84
CA GLU A 118 -6.60 11.30 12.03
C GLU A 118 -6.94 10.54 13.33
N ASP A 119 -7.83 9.54 13.26
CA ASP A 119 -8.22 8.65 14.36
C ASP A 119 -7.07 7.76 14.89
N MET A 120 -5.91 7.76 14.22
CA MET A 120 -4.72 7.07 14.70
C MET A 120 -4.06 7.76 15.91
N LEU A 121 -4.34 9.04 16.15
CA LEU A 121 -3.74 9.79 17.24
C LEU A 121 -4.16 9.21 18.61
N GLY A 122 -3.17 8.91 19.47
CA GLY A 122 -3.41 8.35 20.81
C GLY A 122 -3.65 6.84 20.86
N ARG A 123 -3.55 6.16 19.71
CA ARG A 123 -3.64 4.69 19.60
C ARG A 123 -2.26 4.04 19.59
N VAL A 124 -2.21 2.74 19.88
CA VAL A 124 -0.97 1.95 19.89
C VAL A 124 -1.06 0.86 18.82
N PHE A 125 -0.10 0.89 17.90
CA PHE A 125 -0.02 -0.06 16.80
C PHE A 125 1.20 -0.97 16.97
N ASN A 126 1.12 -2.18 16.43
CA ASN A 126 2.30 -3.01 16.23
C ASN A 126 3.08 -2.56 14.98
N GLY A 127 4.28 -3.11 14.78
CA GLY A 127 5.11 -2.83 13.59
C GLY A 127 4.51 -3.28 12.25
N SER A 128 3.36 -3.97 12.25
CA SER A 128 2.62 -4.37 11.06
C SER A 128 1.33 -3.55 10.86
N GLY A 129 1.12 -2.48 11.64
CA GLY A 129 -0.04 -1.59 11.54
C GLY A 129 -1.35 -2.13 12.15
N LYS A 130 -1.31 -3.26 12.88
CA LYS A 130 -2.48 -3.79 13.61
C LYS A 130 -2.56 -3.13 15.00
N PRO A 131 -3.74 -2.69 15.44
CA PRO A 131 -3.91 -2.08 16.75
C PRO A 131 -3.72 -3.10 17.87
N ILE A 132 -2.96 -2.74 18.92
CA ILE A 132 -2.77 -3.57 20.12
C ILE A 132 -3.62 -3.11 21.30
N ASP A 133 -4.35 -2.01 21.13
CA ASP A 133 -5.21 -1.34 22.12
C ASP A 133 -6.48 -2.12 22.47
N ARG A 134 -6.70 -3.28 21.81
CA ARG A 134 -8.00 -3.99 21.76
C ARG A 134 -9.15 -3.16 21.15
N GLY A 135 -8.85 -2.02 20.53
CA GLY A 135 -9.80 -1.22 19.76
C GLY A 135 -10.12 -1.81 18.38
N PRO A 136 -11.13 -1.28 17.67
CA PRO A 136 -11.47 -1.70 16.32
C PRO A 136 -10.35 -1.36 15.32
N VAL A 137 -10.38 -1.97 14.14
CA VAL A 137 -9.48 -1.57 13.05
C VAL A 137 -9.69 -0.10 12.68
N VAL A 138 -8.63 0.59 12.26
CA VAL A 138 -8.69 2.00 11.85
C VAL A 138 -9.59 2.11 10.61
N LEU A 139 -10.53 3.05 10.63
CA LEU A 139 -11.28 3.43 9.43
C LEU A 139 -10.35 4.31 8.60
N ALA A 140 -9.98 3.82 7.42
CA ALA A 140 -9.05 4.53 6.54
C ALA A 140 -9.77 5.69 5.84
N GLU A 141 -9.18 6.88 5.91
CA GLU A 141 -9.54 8.00 5.03
C GLU A 141 -8.80 7.86 3.69
N GLU A 142 -7.52 7.47 3.76
CA GLU A 142 -6.67 7.27 2.59
C GLU A 142 -5.75 6.05 2.77
N TYR A 143 -5.32 5.46 1.65
CA TYR A 143 -4.33 4.38 1.61
C TYR A 143 -3.03 4.91 1.01
N LEU A 144 -2.04 5.16 1.86
CA LEU A 144 -0.73 5.69 1.46
C LEU A 144 0.31 4.58 1.33
N ASP A 145 1.21 4.71 0.37
CA ASP A 145 2.38 3.84 0.24
C ASP A 145 3.38 4.09 1.39
N ILE A 146 3.91 3.00 1.96
CA ILE A 146 4.90 3.04 3.03
C ILE A 146 6.24 3.66 2.61
N ASN A 147 6.60 3.58 1.33
CA ASN A 147 7.85 4.16 0.84
C ASN A 147 7.77 5.69 0.78
N GLY A 148 6.57 6.26 0.92
CA GLY A 148 6.30 7.68 0.78
C GLY A 148 6.58 8.18 -0.63
N GLN A 149 6.50 9.50 -0.78
CA GLN A 149 6.86 10.17 -2.02
C GLN A 149 8.01 11.14 -1.76
N PRO A 150 9.04 11.17 -2.63
CA PRO A 150 10.14 12.10 -2.46
C PRO A 150 9.64 13.55 -2.56
N ILE A 151 10.05 14.38 -1.60
CA ILE A 151 9.70 15.81 -1.56
C ILE A 151 10.62 16.59 -2.52
N ASN A 152 10.04 17.47 -3.34
CA ASN A 152 10.80 18.34 -4.23
C ASN A 152 11.69 19.31 -3.43
N PRO A 153 13.03 19.35 -3.66
CA PRO A 153 13.95 20.20 -2.92
C PRO A 153 13.66 21.70 -3.06
N GLN A 154 13.14 22.16 -4.20
CA GLN A 154 12.84 23.58 -4.42
C GLN A 154 11.67 24.07 -3.55
N CYS A 155 10.73 23.17 -3.23
CA CYS A 155 9.56 23.49 -2.41
C CYS A 155 9.85 23.40 -0.91
N ARG A 156 11.06 22.99 -0.52
CA ARG A 156 11.44 22.82 0.89
C ARG A 156 11.81 24.16 1.51
N ILE A 157 11.14 24.50 2.61
CA ILE A 157 11.43 25.70 3.41
C ILE A 157 12.55 25.37 4.41
N TYR A 158 13.51 26.28 4.59
CA TYR A 158 14.57 26.12 5.58
C TYR A 158 14.00 26.25 7.01
N PRO A 159 14.38 25.36 7.94
CA PRO A 159 13.91 25.44 9.32
C PRO A 159 14.67 26.55 10.07
N GLU A 160 13.94 27.54 10.58
CA GLU A 160 14.52 28.70 11.28
C GLU A 160 14.14 28.75 12.78
N GLU A 161 13.07 28.04 13.18
CA GLU A 161 12.56 28.08 14.54
C GLU A 161 13.26 27.03 15.43
N MET A 162 13.81 27.46 16.56
CA MET A 162 14.38 26.55 17.58
C MET A 162 13.27 25.90 18.43
N ILE A 163 13.42 24.60 18.73
CA ILE A 163 12.62 23.90 19.73
C ILE A 163 13.38 23.89 21.06
N GLN A 164 12.73 24.35 22.13
CA GLN A 164 13.25 24.24 23.48
C GLN A 164 12.95 22.85 24.04
N THR A 165 14.00 22.07 24.32
CA THR A 165 13.87 20.71 24.87
C THR A 165 13.86 20.68 26.40
N GLY A 166 14.42 21.72 27.05
CA GLY A 166 14.57 21.79 28.50
C GLY A 166 15.85 21.13 29.02
N ILE A 167 16.69 20.60 28.14
CA ILE A 167 17.99 20.00 28.49
C ILE A 167 19.09 21.00 28.13
N SER A 168 19.74 21.59 29.14
CA SER A 168 20.72 22.68 28.94
C SER A 168 21.88 22.32 28.00
N ALA A 169 22.32 21.06 28.00
CA ALA A 169 23.38 20.61 27.10
C ALA A 169 22.94 20.62 25.62
N ILE A 170 21.68 20.30 25.34
CA ILE A 170 21.11 20.31 23.99
C ILE A 170 20.76 21.74 23.61
N ASP A 171 20.00 22.44 24.45
CA ASP A 171 19.53 23.78 24.12
C ASP A 171 20.67 24.80 23.97
N GLY A 172 21.75 24.65 24.76
CA GLY A 172 22.88 25.59 24.77
C GLY A 172 24.00 25.29 23.78
N MET A 173 24.31 24.01 23.52
CA MET A 173 25.43 23.64 22.64
C MET A 173 24.99 23.01 21.32
N ASN A 174 23.78 22.44 21.26
CA ASN A 174 23.31 21.70 20.09
C ASN A 174 21.80 21.92 19.86
N SER A 175 21.43 23.19 19.68
CA SER A 175 20.04 23.62 19.53
C SER A 175 19.37 22.90 18.36
N ILE A 176 18.20 22.32 18.61
CA ILE A 176 17.43 21.57 17.62
C ILE A 176 16.43 22.51 16.96
N ALA A 177 16.49 22.63 15.64
CA ALA A 177 15.49 23.38 14.87
C ALA A 177 14.24 22.53 14.60
N ARG A 178 13.08 23.17 14.50
CA ARG A 178 11.83 22.52 14.13
C ARG A 178 11.98 21.90 12.73
N ALA A 179 11.67 20.62 12.62
CA ALA A 179 11.84 19.81 11.41
C ALA A 179 13.30 19.46 11.03
N SER A 180 14.29 19.68 11.89
CA SER A 180 15.63 19.09 11.72
C SER A 180 15.67 17.65 12.23
N LEU A 181 16.48 16.81 11.57
CA LEU A 181 16.75 15.42 11.95
C LEU A 181 18.15 15.37 12.57
N VAL A 182 18.21 15.14 13.88
CA VAL A 182 19.47 14.95 14.62
C VAL A 182 19.44 13.52 15.18
N ALA A 183 20.40 12.69 14.77
CA ALA A 183 20.66 11.43 15.44
C ALA A 183 21.66 11.69 16.57
N CYS A 184 21.36 11.21 17.78
CA CYS A 184 22.24 11.33 18.94
C CYS A 184 23.51 10.47 18.80
#